data_AF-A0A2I4AM66-F1
#
_entry.id   AF-A0A2I4AM66-F1
#
_cell.length_a   1.000
_cell.length_b   1.000
_cell.length_c   1.000
_cell.angle_alpha   90.00
_cell.angle_beta   90.00
_cell.angle_gamma   90.00
#
_symmetry.space_group_name_H-M   'P 1'
#
loop_
_entity.id
_entity.type
_entity.pdbx_description
1 polymer ?
#
loop_
_entity_poly.entity_id
_entity_poly.type
_entity_poly.pdbx_seq_one_letter_code
_entity_poly.pdbx_strand_id
1 'polypeptide(L)'
;MPASTNAIYKAAAALWKPWLDADALLTLSQGGFYSQRVKPALRLVSLNTILYYGPDQVTANLSDPAGQFVWLEKTLEKAAQNKEKVYIIAHVPVGYLPFYGNTTAIRKVHNERLVSIFRKFSHVVAGQFYGHTHRDSIMVLLDQHGKPVNSLFVSPAVTPIKDATQEYSNNPAFRMYLYNNNKDYSIQDIWQYYLNLTEANEKQRSDWKLEYIMTRAFGLPDLQPQSLLQLGLSFLLPQTPTFHRYFTHFMVSYDSRITCEGRCKVRQVCAVLYLDQESYSKCAGSW
;
A
#
# COMPACT_ATOMS: atom_id res chain seq x y z
N MET A 1 -5.06 -13.14 13.72
CA MET A 1 -6.02 -12.49 14.65
C MET A 1 -7.41 -13.06 14.42
N PRO A 2 -8.25 -13.18 15.45
CA PRO A 2 -9.56 -13.77 15.28
C PRO A 2 -10.50 -12.88 14.45
N ALA A 3 -11.41 -13.54 13.75
CA ALA A 3 -12.48 -12.92 12.95
C ALA A 3 -13.69 -12.46 13.82
N SER A 4 -13.53 -12.43 15.14
CA SER A 4 -14.55 -12.07 16.11
C SER A 4 -14.00 -11.08 17.13
N THR A 5 -14.91 -10.43 17.86
CA THR A 5 -14.57 -9.48 18.91
C THR A 5 -13.62 -10.11 19.94
N ASN A 6 -12.64 -9.33 20.40
CA ASN A 6 -11.65 -9.77 21.36
C ASN A 6 -11.14 -8.58 22.18
N ALA A 7 -10.34 -8.86 23.21
CA ALA A 7 -9.82 -7.83 24.11
C ALA A 7 -8.98 -6.77 23.39
N ILE A 8 -8.21 -7.13 22.35
CA ILE A 8 -7.38 -6.20 21.59
C ILE A 8 -8.25 -5.25 20.77
N TYR A 9 -9.25 -5.75 20.06
CA TYR A 9 -10.17 -4.91 19.29
C TYR A 9 -10.96 -3.95 20.19
N LYS A 10 -11.42 -4.43 21.35
CA LYS A 10 -12.11 -3.58 22.34
C LYS A 10 -11.19 -2.52 22.93
N ALA A 11 -9.94 -2.88 23.25
CA ALA A 11 -8.95 -1.92 23.75
C ALA A 11 -8.59 -0.87 22.70
N ALA A 12 -8.39 -1.28 21.43
CA ALA A 12 -8.13 -0.37 20.33
C ALA A 12 -9.30 0.61 20.14
N ALA A 13 -10.55 0.13 20.17
CA ALA A 13 -11.72 0.99 20.11
C ALA A 13 -11.79 1.98 21.29
N ALA A 14 -11.46 1.54 22.52
CA ALA A 14 -11.41 2.43 23.67
C ALA A 14 -10.33 3.52 23.52
N LEU A 15 -9.14 3.15 23.06
CA LEU A 15 -8.02 4.08 22.84
C LEU A 15 -8.29 5.08 21.70
N TRP A 16 -8.95 4.64 20.62
CA TRP A 16 -9.20 5.46 19.43
C TRP A 16 -10.54 6.21 19.46
N LYS A 17 -11.29 6.10 20.56
CA LYS A 17 -12.53 6.84 20.80
C LYS A 17 -12.44 8.35 20.53
N PRO A 18 -11.33 9.07 20.81
CA PRO A 18 -11.23 10.49 20.50
C PRO A 18 -11.27 10.84 19.00
N TRP A 19 -11.07 9.86 18.10
CA TRP A 19 -10.95 10.10 16.66
C TRP A 19 -12.08 9.51 15.82
N LEU A 20 -12.93 8.66 16.40
CA LEU A 20 -13.87 7.82 15.67
C LEU A 20 -15.30 8.00 16.18
N ASP A 21 -16.25 8.01 15.25
CA ASP A 21 -17.67 8.03 15.57
C ASP A 21 -18.14 6.67 16.11
N ALA A 22 -19.33 6.65 16.72
CA ALA A 22 -19.90 5.46 17.34
C ALA A 22 -19.97 4.24 16.41
N ASP A 23 -20.38 4.43 15.15
CA ASP A 23 -20.47 3.34 14.16
C ASP A 23 -19.08 2.78 13.78
N ALA A 24 -18.08 3.66 13.70
CA ALA A 24 -16.70 3.26 13.44
C ALA A 24 -16.12 2.48 14.63
N LEU A 25 -16.37 2.94 15.85
CA LEU A 25 -15.98 2.25 17.08
C LEU A 25 -16.63 0.87 17.23
N LEU A 26 -17.90 0.74 16.84
CA LEU A 26 -18.63 -0.52 16.88
C LEU A 26 -17.96 -1.56 15.98
N THR A 27 -17.75 -1.22 14.70
CA THR A 27 -17.13 -2.13 13.73
C THR A 27 -15.67 -2.45 14.08
N LEU A 28 -14.92 -1.45 14.57
CA LEU A 28 -13.55 -1.64 15.06
C LEU A 28 -13.51 -2.66 16.21
N SER A 29 -14.40 -2.55 17.19
CA SER A 29 -14.45 -3.47 18.34
C SER A 29 -14.88 -4.90 17.98
N GLN A 30 -15.55 -5.08 16.84
CA GLN A 30 -16.06 -6.37 16.38
C GLN A 30 -15.08 -7.11 15.46
N GLY A 31 -14.40 -6.40 14.57
CA GLY A 31 -13.57 -7.02 13.52
C GLY A 31 -12.25 -6.32 13.22
N GLY A 32 -11.91 -5.24 13.93
CA GLY A 32 -10.66 -4.50 13.71
C GLY A 32 -10.65 -3.59 12.48
N PHE A 33 -11.79 -3.38 11.82
CA PHE A 33 -11.95 -2.52 10.64
C PHE A 33 -13.08 -1.51 10.86
N TYR A 34 -13.04 -0.38 10.15
CA TYR A 34 -14.06 0.66 10.26
C TYR A 34 -14.08 1.59 9.05
N SER A 35 -15.12 2.43 8.94
CA SER A 35 -15.13 3.56 8.02
C SER A 35 -15.60 4.83 8.71
N GLN A 36 -15.04 5.97 8.31
CA GLN A 36 -15.30 7.28 8.91
C GLN A 36 -15.31 8.33 7.81
N ARG A 37 -16.25 9.27 7.85
CA ARG A 37 -16.17 10.47 6.99
C ARG A 37 -15.14 11.40 7.60
N VAL A 38 -14.10 11.73 6.83
CA VAL A 38 -12.98 12.55 7.32
C VAL A 38 -13.01 13.98 6.79
N LYS A 39 -13.68 14.19 5.64
CA LYS A 39 -14.00 15.50 5.07
C LYS A 39 -15.34 15.44 4.32
N PRO A 40 -15.93 16.59 3.93
CA PRO A 40 -17.09 16.58 3.06
C PRO A 40 -16.83 15.76 1.78
N ALA A 41 -17.65 14.74 1.48
CA ALA A 41 -17.47 13.86 0.33
C ALA A 41 -16.16 13.05 0.30
N LEU A 42 -15.46 12.89 1.43
CA LEU A 42 -14.32 11.98 1.56
C LEU A 42 -14.51 11.07 2.77
N ARG A 43 -14.50 9.77 2.50
CA ARG A 43 -14.55 8.69 3.49
C ARG A 43 -13.21 7.97 3.56
N LEU A 44 -12.76 7.68 4.76
CA LEU A 44 -11.67 6.76 5.01
C LEU A 44 -12.25 5.40 5.38
N VAL A 45 -11.70 4.35 4.77
CA VAL A 45 -12.01 2.95 5.07
C VAL A 45 -10.73 2.29 5.56
N SER A 46 -10.72 1.89 6.83
CA SER A 46 -9.60 1.20 7.45
C SER A 46 -9.88 -0.30 7.50
N LEU A 47 -9.13 -1.07 6.71
CA LEU A 47 -9.26 -2.51 6.61
C LEU A 47 -8.33 -3.23 7.59
N ASN A 48 -8.83 -4.34 8.15
CA ASN A 48 -8.05 -5.33 8.87
C ASN A 48 -7.57 -6.42 7.90
N THR A 49 -6.53 -6.13 7.12
CA THR A 49 -5.94 -7.11 6.17
C THR A 49 -5.08 -8.17 6.85
N ILE A 50 -4.84 -8.06 8.17
CA ILE A 50 -4.20 -9.14 8.96
C ILE A 50 -5.04 -10.42 8.89
N LEU A 51 -6.37 -10.29 8.81
CA LEU A 51 -7.28 -11.42 8.66
C LEU A 51 -7.04 -12.24 7.38
N TYR A 52 -6.32 -11.68 6.41
CA TYR A 52 -5.99 -12.32 5.14
C TYR A 52 -4.51 -12.75 5.07
N TYR A 53 -3.72 -12.49 6.12
CA TYR A 53 -2.28 -12.72 6.13
C TYR A 53 -1.97 -14.22 6.17
N GLY A 54 -1.03 -14.68 5.33
CA GLY A 54 -0.71 -16.11 5.17
C GLY A 54 -0.33 -16.84 6.48
N PRO A 55 0.44 -16.21 7.38
CA PRO A 55 0.72 -16.75 8.70
C PRO A 55 -0.47 -16.82 9.68
N ASP A 56 -1.55 -16.08 9.45
CA ASP A 56 -2.72 -16.09 10.34
C ASP A 56 -3.54 -17.38 10.16
N GLN A 57 -3.31 -18.37 11.03
CA GLN A 57 -3.99 -19.65 10.96
C GLN A 57 -5.44 -19.59 11.44
N VAL A 58 -5.83 -18.55 12.19
CA VAL A 58 -7.17 -18.44 12.77
C VAL A 58 -8.23 -18.26 11.69
N THR A 59 -7.87 -17.65 10.55
CA THR A 59 -8.77 -17.32 9.44
C THR A 59 -8.53 -18.16 8.19
N ALA A 60 -7.64 -19.17 8.25
CA ALA A 60 -7.14 -19.89 7.06
C ALA A 60 -8.25 -20.46 6.16
N ASN A 61 -9.35 -20.95 6.76
CA ASN A 61 -10.46 -21.61 6.05
C ASN A 61 -11.70 -20.71 5.89
N LEU A 62 -11.60 -19.42 6.22
CA LEU A 62 -12.73 -18.50 6.13
C LEU A 62 -12.73 -17.77 4.78
N SER A 63 -13.83 -17.90 4.02
CA SER A 63 -14.03 -17.19 2.76
C SER A 63 -14.24 -15.68 2.96
N ASP A 64 -14.89 -15.30 4.06
CA ASP A 64 -15.11 -13.91 4.47
C ASP A 64 -14.87 -13.72 5.98
N PRO A 65 -13.59 -13.67 6.43
CA PRO A 65 -13.26 -13.42 7.82
C PRO A 65 -13.90 -12.12 8.33
N ALA A 66 -14.69 -12.23 9.40
CA ALA A 66 -15.43 -11.15 10.05
C ALA A 66 -16.49 -10.45 9.16
N GLY A 67 -16.87 -11.05 8.03
CA GLY A 67 -17.79 -10.43 7.06
C GLY A 67 -17.23 -9.17 6.40
N GLN A 68 -15.91 -8.96 6.47
CA GLN A 68 -15.26 -7.72 6.05
C GLN A 68 -15.39 -7.45 4.55
N PHE A 69 -15.42 -8.48 3.69
CA PHE A 69 -15.62 -8.28 2.26
C PHE A 69 -17.03 -7.79 1.93
N VAL A 70 -18.06 -8.45 2.48
CA VAL A 70 -19.45 -8.01 2.32
C VAL A 70 -19.66 -6.61 2.90
N TRP A 71 -19.05 -6.33 4.06
CA TRP A 71 -19.09 -5.00 4.65
C TRP A 71 -18.40 -3.95 3.77
N LEU A 72 -17.25 -4.27 3.18
CA LEU A 72 -16.51 -3.37 2.30
C LEU A 72 -17.31 -3.02 1.06
N GLU A 73 -17.89 -4.01 0.37
CA GLU A 73 -18.73 -3.77 -0.82
C GLU A 73 -19.90 -2.85 -0.48
N LYS A 74 -20.65 -3.14 0.58
CA LYS A 74 -21.76 -2.29 1.04
C LYS A 74 -21.32 -0.87 1.38
N THR A 75 -20.14 -0.74 2.00
CA THR A 75 -19.57 0.57 2.35
C THR A 75 -19.20 1.37 1.09
N LEU A 76 -18.60 0.73 0.09
CA LEU A 76 -18.24 1.37 -1.18
C LEU A 76 -19.47 1.70 -2.04
N GLU A 77 -20.50 0.84 -2.04
CA GLU A 77 -21.79 1.11 -2.70
C GLU A 77 -22.47 2.34 -2.09
N LYS A 78 -22.52 2.42 -0.75
CA LYS A 78 -23.06 3.58 -0.04
C LYS A 78 -22.25 4.86 -0.33
N ALA A 79 -20.92 4.76 -0.36
CA ALA A 79 -20.06 5.88 -0.74
C ALA A 79 -20.36 6.36 -2.17
N ALA A 80 -20.52 5.44 -3.12
CA ALA A 80 -20.90 5.76 -4.50
C ALA A 80 -22.25 6.50 -4.58
N GLN A 81 -23.28 5.98 -3.89
CA GLN A 81 -24.62 6.58 -3.83
C GLN A 81 -24.59 8.00 -3.24
N ASN A 82 -23.74 8.21 -2.23
CA ASN A 82 -23.56 9.50 -1.56
C ASN A 82 -22.56 10.42 -2.28
N LYS A 83 -22.04 10.03 -3.44
CA LYS A 83 -21.03 10.78 -4.22
C LYS A 83 -19.78 11.09 -3.40
N GLU A 84 -19.40 10.18 -2.50
CA GLU A 84 -18.17 10.26 -1.72
C GLU A 84 -17.01 9.63 -2.50
N LYS A 85 -15.80 10.17 -2.30
CA LYS A 85 -14.54 9.49 -2.63
C LYS A 85 -14.03 8.73 -1.42
N VAL A 86 -13.26 7.67 -1.67
CA VAL A 86 -12.77 6.79 -0.62
C VAL A 86 -11.24 6.68 -0.64
N TYR A 87 -10.63 6.85 0.52
CA TYR A 87 -9.28 6.37 0.78
C TYR A 87 -9.33 5.04 1.51
N ILE A 88 -8.62 4.05 0.99
CA ILE A 88 -8.41 2.76 1.64
C ILE A 88 -7.10 2.83 2.42
N ILE A 89 -7.14 2.53 3.72
CA ILE A 89 -5.93 2.27 4.51
C ILE A 89 -5.95 0.84 5.01
N ALA A 90 -4.81 0.16 5.00
CA ALA A 90 -4.66 -1.15 5.63
C ALA A 90 -3.20 -1.42 6.00
N HIS A 91 -2.94 -2.46 6.80
CA HIS A 91 -1.57 -2.82 7.17
C HIS A 91 -0.87 -3.62 6.06
N VAL A 92 -1.32 -4.85 5.80
CA VAL A 92 -0.76 -5.73 4.76
C VAL A 92 -1.34 -5.34 3.40
N PRO A 93 -0.50 -5.11 2.36
CA PRO A 93 -0.99 -4.73 1.04
C PRO A 93 -1.64 -5.90 0.29
N VAL A 94 -2.41 -5.55 -0.74
CA VAL A 94 -2.74 -6.47 -1.84
C VAL A 94 -1.53 -6.62 -2.78
N GLY A 95 -1.61 -7.55 -3.72
CA GLY A 95 -0.60 -7.79 -4.73
C GLY A 95 0.56 -8.66 -4.24
N TYR A 96 1.64 -8.61 -5.02
CA TYR A 96 2.80 -9.48 -4.89
C TYR A 96 3.93 -8.81 -4.11
N LEU A 97 4.66 -9.59 -3.32
CA LEU A 97 5.84 -9.12 -2.60
C LEU A 97 6.98 -8.85 -3.60
N PRO A 98 7.51 -7.62 -3.70
CA PRO A 98 8.46 -7.26 -4.77
C PRO A 98 9.86 -7.86 -4.58
N PHE A 99 10.11 -8.53 -3.46
CA PHE A 99 11.38 -9.20 -3.10
C PHE A 99 11.28 -10.74 -3.13
N TYR A 100 10.08 -11.32 -3.22
CA TYR A 100 9.85 -12.76 -3.31
C TYR A 100 9.16 -13.14 -4.62
N GLY A 101 9.54 -14.28 -5.21
CA GLY A 101 8.91 -14.76 -6.44
C GLY A 101 7.51 -15.32 -6.19
N ASN A 102 6.53 -14.90 -7.01
CA ASN A 102 5.18 -15.48 -7.09
C ASN A 102 4.47 -15.65 -5.73
N THR A 103 4.67 -14.70 -4.83
CA THR A 103 4.12 -14.73 -3.47
C THR A 103 3.33 -13.45 -3.22
N THR A 104 2.03 -13.57 -2.97
CA THR A 104 1.19 -12.44 -2.57
C THR A 104 1.40 -12.10 -1.09
N ALA A 105 1.23 -10.83 -0.73
CA ALA A 105 1.39 -10.37 0.66
C ALA A 105 0.30 -10.92 1.60
N ILE A 106 -0.90 -11.13 1.06
CA ILE A 106 -2.02 -11.84 1.69
C ILE A 106 -2.31 -13.15 0.95
N ARG A 107 -3.12 -14.05 1.51
CA ARG A 107 -3.51 -15.31 0.84
C ARG A 107 -4.12 -15.03 -0.54
N LYS A 108 -3.74 -15.84 -1.54
CA LYS A 108 -4.11 -15.66 -2.95
C LYS A 108 -5.63 -15.46 -3.15
N VAL A 109 -6.46 -16.31 -2.56
CA VAL A 109 -7.93 -16.21 -2.65
C VAL A 109 -8.46 -14.86 -2.15
N HIS A 110 -7.92 -14.35 -1.05
CA HIS A 110 -8.32 -13.06 -0.48
C HIS A 110 -7.75 -11.88 -1.30
N ASN A 111 -6.55 -12.03 -1.85
CA ASN A 111 -5.96 -11.09 -2.79
C ASN A 111 -6.86 -10.88 -4.02
N GLU A 112 -7.22 -11.97 -4.70
CA GLU A 112 -8.08 -11.92 -5.89
C GLU A 112 -9.43 -11.26 -5.58
N ARG A 113 -10.02 -11.58 -4.43
CA ARG A 113 -11.29 -10.99 -4.01
C ARG A 113 -11.18 -9.49 -3.74
N LEU A 114 -10.16 -9.04 -2.99
CA LEU A 114 -9.94 -7.59 -2.76
C LEU A 114 -9.65 -6.85 -4.05
N VAL A 115 -8.76 -7.38 -4.90
CA VAL A 115 -8.41 -6.78 -6.19
C VAL A 115 -9.65 -6.64 -7.08
N SER A 116 -10.52 -7.65 -7.12
CA SER A 116 -11.80 -7.59 -7.85
C SER A 116 -12.73 -6.50 -7.32
N ILE A 117 -12.88 -6.38 -5.99
CA ILE A 117 -13.69 -5.33 -5.36
C ILE A 117 -13.11 -3.95 -5.69
N PHE A 118 -11.80 -3.76 -5.58
CA PHE A 118 -11.18 -2.47 -5.90
C PHE A 118 -11.29 -2.11 -7.38
N ARG A 119 -11.27 -3.09 -8.30
CA ARG A 119 -11.58 -2.85 -9.72
C ARG A 119 -13.02 -2.36 -9.89
N LYS A 120 -14.00 -3.08 -9.30
CA LYS A 120 -15.43 -2.75 -9.36
C LYS A 120 -15.72 -1.33 -8.85
N PHE A 121 -15.08 -0.93 -7.76
CA PHE A 121 -15.29 0.38 -7.11
C PHE A 121 -14.19 1.41 -7.40
N SER A 122 -13.39 1.22 -8.44
CA SER A 122 -12.26 2.11 -8.77
C SER A 122 -12.67 3.57 -9.04
N HIS A 123 -13.91 3.79 -9.50
CA HIS A 123 -14.48 5.13 -9.68
C HIS A 123 -14.75 5.87 -8.35
N VAL A 124 -14.84 5.15 -7.23
CA VAL A 124 -15.04 5.68 -5.87
C VAL A 124 -13.71 5.80 -5.13
N VAL A 125 -12.84 4.80 -5.25
CA VAL A 125 -11.56 4.75 -4.54
C VAL A 125 -10.56 5.73 -5.17
N ALA A 126 -10.14 6.74 -4.42
CA ALA A 126 -9.22 7.79 -4.87
C ALA A 126 -7.74 7.50 -4.54
N GLY A 127 -7.47 6.53 -3.67
CA GLY A 127 -6.12 6.12 -3.30
C GLY A 127 -6.12 5.02 -2.26
N GLN A 128 -5.07 4.19 -2.26
CA GLN A 128 -4.88 3.11 -1.29
C GLN A 128 -3.51 3.21 -0.63
N PHE A 129 -3.47 3.04 0.69
CA PHE A 129 -2.28 3.29 1.51
C PHE A 129 -2.02 2.09 2.43
N TYR A 130 -0.82 1.54 2.31
CA TYR A 130 -0.40 0.34 3.01
C TYR A 130 0.94 0.53 3.73
N GLY A 131 1.28 -0.42 4.59
CA GLY A 131 2.59 -0.54 5.22
C GLY A 131 3.10 -1.97 5.13
N HIS A 132 3.43 -2.56 6.28
CA HIS A 132 3.86 -3.95 6.47
C HIS A 132 5.22 -4.34 5.85
N THR A 133 5.48 -3.98 4.59
CA THR A 133 6.70 -4.41 3.88
C THR A 133 7.95 -3.71 4.36
N HIS A 134 7.81 -2.58 5.05
CA HIS A 134 8.90 -1.68 5.44
C HIS A 134 9.70 -1.15 4.24
N ARG A 135 9.09 -1.11 3.05
CA ARG A 135 9.73 -0.65 1.82
C ARG A 135 8.88 0.41 1.14
N ASP A 136 9.55 1.34 0.47
CA ASP A 136 8.86 2.32 -0.37
C ASP A 136 8.45 1.64 -1.67
N SER A 137 7.15 1.47 -1.90
CA SER A 137 6.67 0.86 -3.14
C SER A 137 5.41 1.49 -3.63
N ILE A 138 5.26 1.49 -4.95
CA ILE A 138 4.03 1.88 -5.62
C ILE A 138 3.43 0.67 -6.31
N MET A 139 2.10 0.68 -6.48
CA MET A 139 1.43 -0.26 -7.37
C MET A 139 0.35 0.47 -8.15
N VAL A 140 0.08 -0.01 -9.36
CA VAL A 140 -1.02 0.47 -10.19
C VAL A 140 -2.00 -0.66 -10.44
N LEU A 141 -3.26 -0.44 -10.07
CA LEU A 141 -4.32 -1.39 -10.38
C LEU A 141 -4.86 -1.12 -11.78
N LEU A 142 -4.81 -2.14 -12.64
CA LEU A 142 -5.42 -2.14 -13.96
C LEU A 142 -6.81 -2.80 -13.92
N ASP A 143 -7.71 -2.32 -14.77
CA ASP A 143 -8.96 -3.03 -15.06
C ASP A 143 -8.73 -4.23 -16.00
N GLN A 144 -9.81 -4.93 -16.37
CA GLN A 144 -9.75 -6.11 -17.23
C GLN A 144 -9.28 -5.82 -18.67
N HIS A 145 -9.26 -4.55 -19.08
CA HIS A 145 -8.82 -4.11 -20.39
C HIS A 145 -7.42 -3.47 -20.36
N GLY A 146 -6.73 -3.52 -19.21
CA GLY A 146 -5.39 -2.97 -19.05
C GLY A 146 -5.37 -1.45 -18.82
N LYS A 147 -6.51 -0.80 -18.61
CA LYS A 147 -6.57 0.63 -18.27
C LYS A 147 -6.22 0.82 -16.79
N PRO A 148 -5.37 1.79 -16.43
CA PRO A 148 -5.06 2.05 -15.03
C PRO A 148 -6.22 2.76 -14.34
N VAL A 149 -6.65 2.21 -13.21
CA VAL A 149 -7.86 2.67 -12.50
C VAL A 149 -7.61 3.08 -11.05
N ASN A 150 -6.53 2.63 -10.41
CA ASN A 150 -6.26 2.96 -9.00
C ASN A 150 -4.76 3.02 -8.69
N SER A 151 -4.37 3.99 -7.85
CA SER A 151 -3.01 4.17 -7.35
C SER A 151 -2.89 3.64 -5.93
N LEU A 152 -1.87 2.82 -5.67
CA LEU A 152 -1.60 2.22 -4.37
C LEU A 152 -0.17 2.59 -3.93
N PHE A 153 -0.02 2.88 -2.65
CA PHE A 153 1.25 3.30 -2.06
C PHE A 153 1.54 2.49 -0.82
N VAL A 154 2.71 1.86 -0.77
CA VAL A 154 3.25 1.18 0.41
C VAL A 154 4.29 2.09 1.04
N SER A 155 4.12 2.40 2.32
CA SER A 155 5.01 3.28 3.05
C SER A 155 6.12 2.49 3.74
N PRO A 156 7.37 2.96 3.73
CA PRO A 156 8.44 2.37 4.52
C PRO A 156 8.19 2.56 6.01
N ALA A 157 8.96 1.86 6.83
CA ALA A 157 8.80 1.89 8.28
C ALA A 157 9.70 2.94 8.95
N VAL A 158 9.29 3.37 10.14
CA VAL A 158 10.18 4.07 11.07
C VAL A 158 11.24 3.12 11.62
N THR A 159 10.89 1.86 11.87
CA THR A 159 11.86 0.86 12.34
C THR A 159 12.81 0.45 11.20
N PRO A 160 14.13 0.43 11.43
CA PRO A 160 15.13 -0.04 10.46
C PRO A 160 15.46 -1.52 10.63
N ILE A 161 14.60 -2.28 11.33
CA ILE A 161 14.88 -3.69 11.64
C ILE A 161 15.02 -4.54 10.37
N LYS A 162 16.05 -5.39 10.36
CA LYS A 162 16.26 -6.42 9.35
C LYS A 162 16.74 -7.71 10.01
N ASP A 163 16.47 -8.84 9.37
CA ASP A 163 17.09 -10.10 9.76
C ASP A 163 18.59 -10.11 9.42
N ALA A 164 19.36 -10.95 10.10
CA ALA A 164 20.80 -11.09 9.85
C ALA A 164 21.10 -11.55 8.42
N THR A 165 20.19 -12.34 7.82
CA THR A 165 20.30 -12.89 6.47
C THR A 165 19.85 -11.92 5.37
N GLN A 166 19.20 -10.81 5.72
CA GLN A 166 18.76 -9.81 4.75
C GLN A 166 19.93 -8.90 4.36
N GLU A 167 20.15 -8.75 3.05
CA GLU A 167 21.20 -7.90 2.48
C GLU A 167 21.00 -6.41 2.84
N TYR A 168 19.75 -5.96 2.87
CA TYR A 168 19.41 -4.57 3.13
C TYR A 168 18.20 -4.41 4.05
N SER A 169 18.16 -3.25 4.73
CA SER A 169 17.00 -2.75 5.47
C SER A 169 16.40 -1.53 4.78
N ASN A 170 15.75 -0.67 5.56
CA ASN A 170 15.38 0.69 5.24
C ASN A 170 15.95 1.64 6.30
N ASN A 171 16.27 2.89 5.92
CA ASN A 171 16.36 3.95 6.91
C ASN A 171 14.97 4.22 7.54
N PRO A 172 14.92 4.75 8.78
CA PRO A 172 13.68 5.28 9.35
C PRO A 172 13.06 6.32 8.45
N ALA A 173 11.75 6.22 8.22
CA ALA A 173 11.04 7.08 7.28
C ALA A 173 9.62 7.45 7.72
N PHE A 174 9.17 8.62 7.28
CA PHE A 174 7.76 9.02 7.26
C PHE A 174 7.46 9.78 5.97
N ARG A 175 6.19 9.90 5.58
CA ARG A 175 5.82 10.61 4.35
C ARG A 175 4.59 11.49 4.52
N MET A 176 4.48 12.46 3.62
CA MET A 176 3.32 13.32 3.49
C MET A 176 2.72 13.15 2.09
N TYR A 177 1.38 13.14 2.02
CA TYR A 177 0.64 13.06 0.77
C TYR A 177 0.03 14.42 0.44
N LEU A 178 0.26 14.90 -0.77
CA LEU A 178 -0.47 16.02 -1.33
C LEU A 178 -1.63 15.46 -2.14
N TYR A 179 -2.81 16.05 -1.99
CA TYR A 179 -4.02 15.58 -2.65
C TYR A 179 -4.92 16.74 -3.07
N ASN A 180 -5.75 16.51 -4.09
CA ASN A 180 -6.61 17.53 -4.65
C ASN A 180 -7.89 17.73 -3.82
N ASN A 181 -7.81 18.63 -2.82
CA ASN A 181 -8.91 18.92 -1.91
C ASN A 181 -10.08 19.70 -2.56
N ASN A 182 -9.91 20.23 -3.76
CA ASN A 182 -10.92 21.07 -4.44
C ASN A 182 -11.66 20.33 -5.58
N LYS A 183 -11.30 19.07 -5.85
CA LYS A 183 -11.82 18.33 -7.00
C LYS A 183 -12.26 16.92 -6.61
N ASP A 184 -11.36 15.95 -6.70
CA ASP A 184 -11.68 14.52 -6.68
C ASP A 184 -10.89 13.74 -5.63
N TYR A 185 -10.16 14.43 -4.75
CA TYR A 185 -9.29 13.83 -3.74
C TYR A 185 -8.19 12.93 -4.33
N SER A 186 -7.86 13.07 -5.62
CA SER A 186 -6.75 12.33 -6.23
C SER A 186 -5.41 12.75 -5.61
N ILE A 187 -4.50 11.78 -5.46
CA ILE A 187 -3.16 12.02 -4.92
C ILE A 187 -2.31 12.71 -5.97
N GLN A 188 -1.73 13.84 -5.58
CA GLN A 188 -0.94 14.73 -6.43
C GLN A 188 0.55 14.50 -6.25
N ASP A 189 1.01 14.24 -5.02
CA ASP A 189 2.43 14.05 -4.75
C ASP A 189 2.68 13.29 -3.44
N ILE A 190 3.91 12.80 -3.29
CA ILE A 190 4.45 12.20 -2.07
C ILE A 190 5.75 12.92 -1.73
N TRP A 191 5.82 13.42 -0.50
CA TRP A 191 7.05 13.95 0.08
C TRP A 191 7.56 12.93 1.08
N GLN A 192 8.62 12.23 0.69
CA GLN A 192 9.24 11.19 1.50
C GLN A 192 10.35 11.81 2.34
N TYR A 193 10.27 11.63 3.65
CA TYR A 193 11.30 12.03 4.60
C TYR A 193 11.97 10.80 5.18
N TYR A 194 13.24 10.96 5.52
CA TYR A 194 14.03 9.89 6.11
C TYR A 194 15.04 10.43 7.12
N LEU A 195 15.52 9.53 7.97
CA LEU A 195 16.65 9.75 8.85
C LEU A 195 17.79 8.86 8.36
N ASN A 196 18.92 9.44 7.97
CA ASN A 196 20.13 8.64 7.78
C ASN A 196 20.58 8.12 9.15
N LEU A 197 20.30 6.84 9.43
CA LEU A 197 20.49 6.27 10.75
C LEU A 197 21.97 6.20 11.14
N THR A 198 22.85 5.91 10.19
CA THR A 198 24.30 5.89 10.42
C THR A 198 24.79 7.26 10.82
N GLU A 199 24.46 8.29 10.03
CA GLU A 199 24.83 9.68 10.32
C GLU A 199 24.25 10.14 11.68
N ALA A 200 23.00 9.79 11.97
CA ALA A 200 22.33 10.17 13.21
C ALA A 200 23.00 9.57 14.45
N ASN A 201 23.43 8.30 14.37
CA ASN A 201 24.13 7.61 15.45
C ASN A 201 25.56 8.15 15.62
N GLU A 202 26.28 8.41 14.54
CA GLU A 202 27.64 8.98 14.61
C GLU A 202 27.62 10.39 15.22
N LYS A 203 26.63 11.21 14.84
CA LYS A 203 26.50 12.60 15.31
C LYS A 203 25.71 12.76 16.60
N GLN A 204 25.07 11.69 17.09
CA GLN A 204 24.13 11.73 18.23
C GLN A 204 23.03 12.79 18.05
N ARG A 205 22.50 12.93 16.82
CA ARG A 205 21.47 13.91 16.47
C ARG A 205 20.53 13.40 15.39
N SER A 206 19.23 13.55 15.60
CA SER A 206 18.20 13.07 14.66
C SER A 206 17.82 14.13 13.61
N ASP A 207 18.64 14.28 12.58
CA ASP A 207 18.38 15.21 11.47
C ASP A 207 17.52 14.55 10.38
N TRP A 208 16.20 14.64 10.51
CA TRP A 208 15.26 14.20 9.47
C TRP A 208 15.37 15.10 8.23
N LYS A 209 15.52 14.48 7.06
CA LYS A 209 15.73 15.16 5.78
C LYS A 209 14.65 14.74 4.79
N LEU A 210 14.33 15.62 3.85
CA LEU A 210 13.55 15.27 2.68
C LEU A 210 14.40 14.33 1.82
N GLU A 211 13.95 13.10 1.62
CA GLU A 211 14.60 12.14 0.73
C GLU A 211 14.29 12.50 -0.72
N TYR A 212 13.00 12.60 -1.06
CA TYR A 212 12.56 12.98 -2.39
C TYR A 212 11.11 13.52 -2.41
N ILE A 213 10.80 14.23 -3.50
CA ILE A 213 9.44 14.56 -3.92
C ILE A 213 9.14 13.73 -5.15
N MET A 214 8.10 12.90 -5.13
CA MET A 214 7.90 11.85 -6.14
C MET A 214 7.73 12.41 -7.55
N THR A 215 6.94 13.46 -7.73
CA THR A 215 6.76 14.11 -9.04
C THR A 215 8.08 14.61 -9.61
N ARG A 216 8.91 15.29 -8.79
CA ARG A 216 10.21 15.81 -9.21
C ARG A 216 11.23 14.70 -9.46
N ALA A 217 11.26 13.68 -8.61
CA ALA A 217 12.22 12.59 -8.70
C ALA A 217 11.99 11.72 -9.95
N PHE A 218 10.75 11.61 -10.43
CA PHE A 218 10.40 10.74 -11.56
C PHE A 218 9.83 11.49 -12.77
N GLY A 219 9.79 12.83 -12.74
CA GLY A 219 9.26 13.65 -13.84
C GLY A 219 7.76 13.42 -14.07
N LEU A 220 6.99 13.16 -13.01
CA LEU A 220 5.55 12.88 -13.12
C LEU A 220 4.73 14.18 -12.95
N PRO A 221 3.63 14.35 -13.67
CA PRO A 221 2.73 15.49 -13.48
C PRO A 221 1.91 15.37 -12.18
N ASP A 222 1.57 14.15 -11.77
CA ASP A 222 0.83 13.81 -10.56
C ASP A 222 1.03 12.31 -10.23
N LEU A 223 0.30 11.78 -9.24
CA LEU A 223 0.33 10.37 -8.85
C LEU A 223 -0.96 9.62 -9.20
N GLN A 224 -1.65 10.08 -10.25
CA GLN A 224 -2.82 9.37 -10.77
C GLN A 224 -2.43 8.05 -11.44
N PRO A 225 -3.38 7.10 -11.62
CA PRO A 225 -3.07 5.76 -12.09
C PRO A 225 -2.32 5.73 -13.43
N GLN A 226 -2.65 6.67 -14.34
CA GLN A 226 -1.98 6.77 -15.64
C GLN A 226 -0.49 7.12 -15.51
N SER A 227 -0.13 8.06 -14.64
CA SER A 227 1.26 8.43 -14.38
C SER A 227 2.04 7.32 -13.69
N LEU A 228 1.41 6.59 -12.76
CA LEU A 228 2.05 5.43 -12.13
C LEU A 228 2.25 4.26 -13.11
N LEU A 229 1.31 4.02 -14.03
CA LEU A 229 1.48 3.04 -15.10
C LEU A 229 2.67 3.42 -16.01
N GLN A 230 2.75 4.68 -16.43
CA GLN A 230 3.88 5.16 -17.24
C GLN A 230 5.22 4.98 -16.50
N LEU A 231 5.27 5.31 -15.21
CA LEU A 231 6.45 5.08 -14.38
C LEU A 231 6.81 3.57 -14.32
N GLY A 232 5.84 2.71 -14.01
CA GLY A 232 6.05 1.26 -13.94
C GLY A 232 6.53 0.67 -15.28
N LEU A 233 5.96 1.10 -16.40
CA LEU A 233 6.39 0.69 -17.74
C LEU A 233 7.81 1.18 -18.07
N SER A 234 8.20 2.38 -17.61
CA SER A 234 9.56 2.90 -17.80
C SER A 234 10.62 2.03 -17.12
N PHE A 235 10.25 1.26 -16.10
CA PHE A 235 11.16 0.33 -15.44
C PHE A 235 11.48 -0.89 -16.29
N LEU A 236 10.63 -1.27 -17.27
CA LEU A 236 10.86 -2.43 -18.15
C LEU A 236 12.11 -2.26 -19.03
N LEU A 237 12.46 -1.01 -19.36
CA LEU A 237 13.58 -0.69 -20.23
C LEU A 237 14.92 -1.17 -19.63
N PRO A 238 15.85 -1.73 -20.43
CA PRO A 238 17.16 -2.16 -19.96
C PRO A 238 17.96 -1.01 -19.31
N GLN A 239 18.62 -1.31 -18.18
CA GLN A 239 19.57 -0.40 -17.49
C GLN A 239 19.07 1.04 -17.26
N THR A 240 17.80 1.26 -16.89
CA THR A 240 17.31 2.63 -16.68
C THR A 240 17.78 3.25 -15.36
N PRO A 241 18.33 4.48 -15.39
CA PRO A 241 18.57 5.28 -14.19
C PRO A 241 17.31 5.47 -13.33
N THR A 242 16.14 5.50 -13.97
CA THR A 242 14.83 5.62 -13.31
C THR A 242 14.56 4.43 -12.39
N PHE A 243 14.80 3.20 -12.83
CA PHE A 243 14.59 2.01 -12.00
C PHE A 243 15.63 1.95 -10.87
N HIS A 244 16.89 2.29 -11.14
CA HIS A 244 17.92 2.33 -10.09
C HIS A 244 17.58 3.35 -8.99
N ARG A 245 17.08 4.53 -9.37
CA ARG A 245 16.56 5.54 -8.44
C ARG A 245 15.37 5.01 -7.64
N TYR A 246 14.40 4.38 -8.30
CA TYR A 246 13.27 3.73 -7.63
C TYR A 246 13.73 2.70 -6.61
N PHE A 247 14.68 1.83 -6.96
CA PHE A 247 15.19 0.80 -6.05
C PHE A 247 16.02 1.38 -4.89
N THR A 248 16.72 2.50 -5.10
CA THR A 248 17.38 3.23 -4.00
C THR A 248 16.35 3.74 -2.99
N HIS A 249 15.25 4.35 -3.47
CA HIS A 249 14.16 4.81 -2.61
C HIS A 249 13.35 3.67 -2.01
N PHE A 250 13.25 2.51 -2.67
CA PHE A 250 12.63 1.30 -2.13
C PHE A 250 13.23 0.90 -0.77
N MET A 251 14.53 1.15 -0.58
CA MET A 251 15.27 0.92 0.66
C MET A 251 15.46 2.21 1.48
N VAL A 252 14.76 3.31 1.15
CA VAL A 252 14.89 4.61 1.81
C VAL A 252 16.34 5.09 1.86
N SER A 253 17.03 5.00 0.73
CA SER A 253 18.43 5.41 0.59
C SER A 253 19.36 4.75 1.62
N TYR A 254 19.08 3.51 2.01
CA TYR A 254 19.87 2.73 2.98
C TYR A 254 21.30 2.51 2.51
N ASP A 255 21.47 2.03 1.27
CA ASP A 255 22.78 1.87 0.63
C ASP A 255 22.62 1.96 -0.89
N SER A 256 23.19 3.01 -1.49
CA SER A 256 23.09 3.24 -2.95
C SER A 256 23.95 2.30 -3.78
N ARG A 257 24.84 1.51 -3.16
CA ARG A 257 25.68 0.53 -3.86
C ARG A 257 24.92 -0.75 -4.18
N ILE A 258 23.82 -1.02 -3.48
CA ILE A 258 23.01 -2.21 -3.69
C ILE A 258 22.16 -2.02 -4.95
N THR A 259 22.36 -2.90 -5.93
CA THR A 259 21.66 -2.87 -7.21
C THR A 259 20.64 -4.00 -7.33
N CYS A 260 19.63 -3.80 -8.18
CA CYS A 260 18.59 -4.78 -8.45
C CYS A 260 18.55 -5.08 -9.94
N GLU A 261 19.05 -6.24 -10.33
CA GLU A 261 19.15 -6.66 -11.72
C GLU A 261 18.55 -8.04 -11.95
N GLY A 262 18.40 -8.43 -13.21
CA GLY A 262 17.84 -9.72 -13.62
C GLY A 262 16.52 -10.02 -12.89
N ARG A 263 16.48 -11.15 -12.18
CA ARG A 263 15.26 -11.61 -11.47
C ARG A 263 14.79 -10.67 -10.35
N CYS A 264 15.68 -9.89 -9.73
CA CYS A 264 15.27 -8.89 -8.74
C CYS A 264 14.38 -7.83 -9.41
N LYS A 265 14.85 -7.29 -10.53
CA LYS A 265 14.14 -6.28 -11.30
C LYS A 265 12.80 -6.80 -11.82
N VAL A 266 12.76 -8.04 -12.33
CA VAL A 266 11.50 -8.67 -12.76
C VAL A 266 10.47 -8.72 -11.63
N ARG A 267 10.87 -9.16 -10.43
CA ARG A 267 9.95 -9.23 -9.26
C ARG A 267 9.43 -7.85 -8.88
N GLN A 268 10.30 -6.85 -8.84
CA GLN A 268 9.93 -5.47 -8.54
C GLN A 268 8.92 -4.93 -9.56
N VAL A 269 9.24 -4.98 -10.85
CA VAL A 269 8.42 -4.36 -11.90
C VAL A 269 7.09 -5.10 -12.08
N CYS A 270 7.09 -6.43 -12.03
CA CYS A 270 5.84 -7.19 -12.10
C CYS A 270 4.93 -6.93 -10.88
N ALA A 271 5.49 -6.77 -9.68
CA ALA A 271 4.71 -6.44 -8.48
C ALA A 271 4.12 -5.02 -8.54
N VAL A 272 4.82 -4.06 -9.17
CA VAL A 272 4.31 -2.70 -9.40
C VAL A 272 3.12 -2.71 -10.36
N LEU A 273 3.21 -3.47 -11.44
CA LEU A 273 2.25 -3.41 -12.56
C LEU A 273 1.06 -4.37 -12.41
N TYR A 274 1.20 -5.47 -11.67
CA TYR A 274 0.27 -6.59 -11.73
C TYR A 274 -0.04 -7.16 -10.34
N LEU A 275 -1.30 -6.99 -9.93
CA LEU A 275 -1.77 -7.29 -8.58
C LEU A 275 -2.57 -8.60 -8.49
N ASP A 276 -2.96 -9.18 -9.62
CA ASP A 276 -3.65 -10.47 -9.70
C ASP A 276 -2.73 -11.57 -10.25
N GLN A 277 -3.14 -12.82 -10.01
CA GLN A 277 -2.33 -13.98 -10.35
C GLN A 277 -2.06 -14.14 -11.85
N GLU A 278 -3.07 -13.93 -12.69
CA GLU A 278 -2.95 -14.15 -14.12
C GLU A 278 -1.95 -13.17 -14.74
N SER A 279 -2.12 -11.88 -14.45
CA SER A 279 -1.27 -10.84 -15.01
C SER A 279 0.16 -10.86 -14.44
N TYR A 280 0.32 -11.12 -13.15
CA TYR A 280 1.65 -11.24 -12.53
C TYR A 280 2.43 -12.44 -13.11
N SER A 281 1.77 -13.59 -13.27
CA SER A 281 2.42 -14.80 -13.80
C SER A 281 2.85 -14.63 -15.26
N LYS A 282 2.04 -13.96 -16.08
CA LYS A 282 2.41 -13.60 -17.45
C LYS A 282 3.64 -12.70 -17.45
N CYS A 283 3.63 -11.62 -16.66
CA CYS A 283 4.78 -10.73 -16.55
C CYS A 283 6.04 -11.47 -16.11
N ALA A 284 5.99 -12.23 -15.02
CA ALA A 284 7.18 -12.89 -14.46
C ALA A 284 7.75 -14.02 -15.34
N GLY A 285 6.95 -14.53 -16.28
CA GLY A 285 7.35 -15.53 -17.28
C GLY A 285 7.80 -14.96 -18.63
N SER A 286 7.61 -13.66 -18.89
CA SER A 286 8.01 -13.00 -20.14
C SER A 286 9.45 -12.46 -20.15
N TRP A 287 10.25 -12.73 -19.11
CA TRP A 287 11.65 -12.29 -18.97
C TRP A 287 12.63 -13.45 -18.95
#